data_AF-A0A7Y1Z1G0-F1
#
_entry.id   AF-A0A7Y1Z1G0-F1
#
_cell.length_a   1.000
_cell.length_b   1.000
_cell.length_c   1.000
_cell.angle_alpha   90.00
_cell.angle_beta   90.00
_cell.angle_gamma   90.00
#
_symmetry.space_group_name_H-M   'P 1'
#
loop_
_entity.id
_entity.type
_entity.pdbx_description
1 polymer ?
#
loop_
_entity_poly.entity_id
_entity_poly.type
_entity_poly.pdbx_seq_one_letter_code
_entity_poly.pdbx_strand_id
1 'polypeptide(L)'
;MHSSGVPAGRPRDLRLDFFRGLGMFIIFIAHTPGNWWTLWIPARFGFSDATEIFVFCSGMASAIAFGRVFELHGWWIGACRVIYRIWQVYWAHIGLFLIVTAMLVVLNDLELTERNYIARLNLVVFFKNPQENLLGLMTLTYVPNYFDILPMYLGILALLPIVVALARINPAFAGAFIAVIWLLANFKILALPAEPWSERKWFFNPFAWQLIFFTGFAFVRGWIKPPPIDRRLVIAAIGIILVTVPVAYFRLWREFDELRELRTALKPLTSKSSFGILRYVHFL
;
A
#
# COMPACT_ATOMS: atom_id res chain seq x y z
N MET A 1 40.61 8.52 30.74
CA MET A 1 39.79 7.61 29.90
C MET A 1 38.40 8.21 29.77
N HIS A 2 38.13 8.91 28.67
CA HIS A 2 36.76 9.35 28.35
C HIS A 2 36.03 8.19 27.70
N SER A 3 35.05 7.62 28.39
CA SER A 3 34.10 6.69 27.78
C SER A 3 33.23 7.48 26.80
N SER A 4 33.54 7.35 25.51
CA SER A 4 32.65 7.74 24.43
C SER A 4 31.39 6.87 24.52
N GLY A 5 30.36 7.39 25.18
CA GLY A 5 29.04 6.77 25.20
C GLY A 5 28.57 6.59 23.76
N VAL A 6 28.36 5.34 23.35
CA VAL A 6 27.66 5.01 22.11
C VAL A 6 26.34 5.76 22.16
N PRO A 7 26.01 6.63 21.18
CA PRO A 7 24.75 7.34 21.21
C PRO A 7 23.63 6.29 21.21
N ALA A 8 22.89 6.22 22.31
CA ALA A 8 21.73 5.35 22.42
C ALA A 8 20.83 5.60 21.21
N GLY A 9 20.61 4.56 20.41
CA GLY A 9 19.71 4.63 19.27
C GLY A 9 18.39 5.24 19.72
N ARG A 10 17.86 6.20 18.95
CA ARG A 10 16.62 6.90 19.26
C ARG A 10 15.54 5.84 19.61
N PRO A 11 14.77 6.03 20.70
CA PRO A 11 13.80 5.04 21.13
C PRO A 11 12.82 4.76 19.99
N ARG A 12 12.57 3.47 19.78
CA ARG A 12 11.65 2.94 18.77
C ARG A 12 10.24 3.49 19.03
N ASP A 13 9.58 3.99 18.00
CA ASP A 13 8.22 4.51 18.13
C ASP A 13 7.21 3.37 18.24
N LEU A 14 6.86 3.02 19.48
CA LEU A 14 5.90 1.96 19.83
C LEU A 14 4.51 2.19 19.22
N ARG A 15 4.09 3.45 19.03
CA ARG A 15 2.78 3.77 18.44
C ARG A 15 2.77 3.35 16.98
N LEU A 16 3.85 3.68 16.26
CA LEU A 16 4.01 3.30 14.87
C LEU A 16 4.01 1.77 14.70
N ASP A 17 4.73 1.04 15.56
CA ASP A 17 4.72 -0.42 15.51
C ASP A 17 3.34 -1.01 15.82
N PHE A 18 2.62 -0.46 16.80
CA PHE A 18 1.27 -0.89 17.15
C PHE A 18 0.31 -0.76 15.96
N PHE A 19 0.24 0.41 15.32
CA PHE A 19 -0.67 0.62 14.18
C PHE A 19 -0.27 -0.20 12.95
N ARG A 20 1.04 -0.44 12.74
CA ARG A 20 1.50 -1.37 11.68
C ARG A 20 1.06 -2.80 11.96
N GLY A 21 1.22 -3.26 13.20
CA GLY A 21 0.77 -4.59 13.63
C GLY A 21 -0.75 -4.76 13.51
N LEU A 22 -1.51 -3.75 13.94
CA LEU A 22 -2.97 -3.72 13.80
C LEU A 22 -3.40 -3.78 12.34
N GLY A 23 -2.77 -3.01 11.45
CA GLY A 23 -3.02 -3.08 10.01
C GLY A 23 -2.78 -4.48 9.45
N MET A 24 -1.66 -5.11 9.80
CA MET A 24 -1.34 -6.49 9.39
C MET A 24 -2.35 -7.51 9.93
N PHE A 25 -2.79 -7.37 11.17
CA PHE A 25 -3.80 -8.24 11.77
C PHE A 25 -5.15 -8.14 11.06
N ILE A 26 -5.60 -6.91 10.74
CA ILE A 26 -6.84 -6.70 9.98
C ILE A 26 -6.71 -7.24 8.56
N ILE A 27 -5.56 -7.08 7.89
CA ILE A 27 -5.31 -7.66 6.56
C ILE A 27 -5.41 -9.18 6.62
N PHE A 28 -4.83 -9.82 7.63
CA PHE A 28 -4.94 -11.27 7.84
C PHE A 28 -6.41 -11.71 8.00
N ILE A 29 -7.19 -11.02 8.85
CA ILE A 29 -8.63 -11.26 9.00
C ILE A 29 -9.35 -11.10 7.65
N ALA A 30 -9.01 -10.08 6.87
CA ALA A 30 -9.64 -9.77 5.58
C ALA A 30 -9.34 -10.81 4.49
N HIS A 31 -8.21 -11.51 4.58
CA HIS A 31 -7.74 -12.46 3.57
C HIS A 31 -7.85 -13.93 4.01
N THR A 32 -8.51 -14.21 5.15
CA THR A 32 -8.79 -15.58 5.58
C THR A 32 -10.17 -16.02 5.07
N PRO A 33 -10.26 -16.97 4.11
CA PRO A 33 -11.55 -17.39 3.55
C PRO A 33 -12.46 -18.02 4.60
N GLY A 34 -13.77 -17.77 4.50
CA GLY A 34 -14.76 -18.32 5.44
C GLY A 34 -14.77 -17.65 6.82
N ASN A 35 -13.99 -16.59 7.02
CA ASN A 35 -13.93 -15.87 8.28
C ASN A 35 -15.09 -14.87 8.42
N TRP A 36 -15.95 -15.06 9.41
CA TRP A 36 -17.06 -14.14 9.68
C TRP A 36 -16.60 -12.76 10.19
N TRP A 37 -15.40 -12.68 10.79
CA TRP A 37 -14.81 -11.42 11.27
C TRP A 37 -14.53 -10.46 10.11
N THR A 38 -14.38 -10.95 8.88
CA THR A 38 -14.24 -10.14 7.66
C THR A 38 -15.47 -9.24 7.40
N LEU A 39 -16.60 -9.50 8.05
CA LEU A 39 -17.78 -8.63 7.99
C LEU A 39 -17.71 -7.42 8.94
N TRP A 40 -16.73 -7.41 9.85
CA TRP A 40 -16.60 -6.43 10.94
C TRP A 40 -15.29 -5.62 10.87
N ILE A 41 -14.56 -5.72 9.77
CA ILE A 41 -13.36 -4.91 9.53
C ILE A 41 -13.71 -3.51 9.03
N PRO A 42 -12.85 -2.49 9.23
CA PRO A 42 -13.11 -1.11 8.79
C PRO A 42 -13.50 -0.99 7.31
N ALA A 43 -12.95 -1.84 6.44
CA ALA A 43 -13.24 -1.90 5.01
C ALA A 43 -14.74 -2.12 4.66
N ARG A 44 -15.56 -2.57 5.63
CA ARG A 44 -17.01 -2.79 5.45
C ARG A 44 -17.85 -1.56 5.73
N PHE A 45 -17.29 -0.58 6.42
CA PHE A 45 -18.00 0.60 6.91
C PHE A 45 -17.53 1.90 6.23
N GLY A 46 -16.69 1.79 5.19
CA GLY A 46 -16.10 2.96 4.56
C GLY A 46 -15.36 2.64 3.27
N PHE A 47 -14.71 3.65 2.70
CA PHE A 47 -13.93 3.51 1.47
C PHE A 47 -12.49 3.09 1.72
N SER A 48 -11.90 3.48 2.85
CA SER A 48 -10.52 3.10 3.23
C SER A 48 -10.49 1.78 3.99
N ASP A 49 -9.38 1.05 3.93
CA ASP A 49 -9.17 -0.19 4.66
C ASP A 49 -7.79 -0.25 5.36
N ALA A 50 -7.45 -1.41 5.90
CA ALA A 50 -6.20 -1.59 6.64
C ALA A 50 -4.94 -1.40 5.77
N THR A 51 -5.08 -1.44 4.45
CA THR A 51 -3.97 -1.19 3.52
C THR A 51 -3.50 0.25 3.63
N GLU A 52 -4.42 1.22 3.70
CA GLU A 52 -4.10 2.64 3.88
C GLU A 52 -3.31 2.90 5.17
N ILE A 53 -3.74 2.30 6.29
CA ILE A 53 -3.01 2.36 7.57
C ILE A 53 -1.60 1.82 7.38
N PHE A 54 -1.46 0.64 6.77
CA PHE A 54 -0.16 0.01 6.57
C PHE A 54 0.79 0.85 5.70
N VAL A 55 0.29 1.42 4.60
CA VAL A 55 1.08 2.23 3.66
C VAL A 55 1.44 3.57 4.27
N PHE A 56 0.50 4.24 4.96
CA PHE A 56 0.74 5.48 5.70
C PHE A 56 1.84 5.30 6.76
N CYS A 57 1.73 4.25 7.59
CA CYS A 57 2.75 3.91 8.57
C CYS A 57 4.09 3.53 7.93
N SER A 58 4.08 2.88 6.77
CA SER A 58 5.31 2.60 6.01
C SER A 58 5.98 3.88 5.52
N GLY A 59 5.20 4.90 5.18
CA GLY A 59 5.67 6.26 4.88
C GLY A 59 6.35 6.92 6.08
N MET A 60 5.68 6.89 7.24
CA MET A 60 6.24 7.37 8.50
C MET A 60 7.55 6.65 8.86
N ALA A 61 7.58 5.32 8.78
CA ALA A 61 8.77 4.52 9.05
C ALA A 61 9.92 4.87 8.10
N SER A 62 9.61 5.07 6.82
CA SER A 62 10.57 5.49 5.80
C SER A 62 11.15 6.87 6.08
N ALA A 63 10.35 7.83 6.55
CA ALA A 63 10.84 9.13 6.97
C ALA A 63 11.86 9.04 8.11
N ILE A 64 11.61 8.16 9.09
CA ILE A 64 12.54 7.91 10.20
C ILE A 64 13.82 7.22 9.69
N ALA A 65 13.68 6.20 8.85
CA ALA A 65 14.79 5.36 8.41
C ALA A 65 15.72 6.04 7.39
N PHE A 66 15.17 6.79 6.44
CA PHE A 66 15.92 7.39 5.34
C PHE A 66 16.12 8.90 5.50
N GLY A 67 15.18 9.62 6.13
CA GLY A 67 15.23 11.08 6.22
C GLY A 67 16.53 11.60 6.81
N ARG A 68 16.99 10.99 7.91
CA ARG A 68 18.27 11.35 8.55
C ARG A 68 19.51 11.03 7.70
N VAL A 69 19.44 9.99 6.88
CA VAL A 69 20.55 9.59 6.00
C VAL A 69 20.74 10.63 4.91
N PHE A 70 19.63 11.06 4.31
CA PHE A 70 19.62 12.16 3.36
C PHE A 70 20.20 13.44 3.99
N GLU A 71 19.82 13.80 5.22
CA GLU A 71 20.34 14.99 5.91
C GLU A 71 21.83 14.90 6.25
N LEU A 72 22.27 13.80 6.89
CA LEU A 72 23.62 13.71 7.44
C LEU A 72 24.68 13.26 6.44
N HIS A 73 24.31 12.42 5.47
CA HIS A 73 25.25 11.79 4.54
C HIS A 73 25.04 12.26 3.09
N GLY A 74 24.18 13.25 2.87
CA GLY A 74 23.91 13.81 1.55
C GLY A 74 22.94 12.96 0.72
N TRP A 75 22.63 13.47 -0.48
CA TRP A 75 21.58 12.89 -1.32
C TRP A 75 21.99 11.54 -1.92
N TRP A 76 23.23 11.44 -2.42
CA TRP A 76 23.75 10.23 -3.05
C TRP A 76 23.76 9.02 -2.11
N ILE A 77 24.27 9.16 -0.89
CA ILE A 77 24.29 8.07 0.09
C ILE A 77 22.86 7.68 0.49
N GLY A 78 21.96 8.66 0.62
CA GLY A 78 20.54 8.40 0.83
C GLY A 78 19.92 7.57 -0.30
N ALA A 79 20.17 7.95 -1.56
CA ALA A 79 19.69 7.22 -2.74
C ALA A 79 20.24 5.79 -2.81
N CYS A 80 21.54 5.59 -2.57
CA CYS A 80 22.15 4.26 -2.51
C CYS A 80 21.52 3.38 -1.42
N ARG A 81 21.22 3.94 -0.23
CA ARG A 81 20.55 3.20 0.84
C ARG A 81 19.11 2.82 0.47
N VAL A 82 18.41 3.68 -0.26
CA VAL A 82 17.07 3.38 -0.79
C VAL A 82 17.15 2.26 -1.83
N ILE A 83 18.08 2.32 -2.77
CA ILE A 83 18.31 1.27 -3.77
C ILE A 83 18.63 -0.08 -3.10
N TYR A 84 19.49 -0.08 -2.08
CA TYR A 84 19.77 -1.28 -1.31
C TYR A 84 18.52 -1.83 -0.60
N ARG A 85 17.63 -0.96 -0.10
CA ARG A 85 16.35 -1.41 0.45
C ARG A 85 15.42 -2.00 -0.62
N ILE A 86 15.35 -1.38 -1.80
CA ILE A 86 14.60 -1.90 -2.95
C ILE A 86 15.11 -3.29 -3.30
N TRP A 87 16.43 -3.49 -3.37
CA TRP A 87 17.05 -4.79 -3.60
C TRP A 87 16.63 -5.85 -2.57
N GLN A 88 16.67 -5.52 -1.27
CA GLN A 88 16.25 -6.44 -0.22
C GLN A 88 14.78 -6.85 -0.35
N VAL A 89 13.89 -5.88 -0.59
CA VAL A 89 12.45 -6.14 -0.69
C VAL A 89 12.11 -6.88 -1.99
N TYR A 90 12.84 -6.60 -3.07
CA TYR A 90 12.72 -7.32 -4.35
C TYR A 90 13.01 -8.81 -4.15
N TRP A 91 14.17 -9.17 -3.57
CA TRP A 91 14.49 -10.58 -3.33
C TRP A 91 13.57 -11.23 -2.29
N ALA A 92 13.11 -10.47 -1.29
CA ALA A 92 12.09 -10.97 -0.37
C ALA A 92 10.77 -11.29 -1.10
N HIS A 93 10.35 -10.46 -2.06
CA HIS A 93 9.17 -10.70 -2.88
C HIS A 93 9.33 -11.95 -3.76
N ILE A 94 10.46 -12.05 -4.49
CA ILE A 94 10.75 -13.22 -5.34
C ILE A 94 10.81 -14.50 -4.49
N GLY A 95 11.56 -14.49 -3.39
CA GLY A 95 11.69 -15.64 -2.50
C GLY A 95 10.36 -16.05 -1.86
N LEU A 96 9.57 -15.08 -1.39
CA LEU A 96 8.23 -15.33 -0.84
C LEU A 96 7.33 -16.01 -1.88
N PHE A 97 7.31 -15.51 -3.11
CA PHE A 97 6.49 -16.11 -4.18
C PHE A 97 6.93 -17.54 -4.48
N LEU A 98 8.24 -17.80 -4.62
CA LEU A 98 8.76 -19.13 -4.90
C LEU A 98 8.47 -20.12 -3.77
N ILE A 99 8.64 -19.71 -2.50
CA ILE A 99 8.33 -20.56 -1.33
C ILE A 99 6.84 -20.89 -1.26
N VAL A 100 5.97 -19.89 -1.42
CA VAL A 100 4.52 -20.13 -1.41
C VAL A 100 4.13 -21.03 -2.58
N THR A 101 4.66 -20.77 -3.78
CA THR A 101 4.38 -21.58 -4.96
C THR A 101 4.80 -23.03 -4.77
N ALA A 102 6.00 -23.28 -4.22
CA ALA A 102 6.46 -24.63 -3.87
C ALA A 102 5.56 -25.30 -2.83
N MET A 103 5.15 -24.57 -1.79
CA MET A 103 4.22 -25.08 -0.78
C MET A 103 2.87 -25.49 -1.39
N LEU A 104 2.34 -24.73 -2.34
CA LEU A 104 1.07 -25.06 -3.02
C LEU A 104 1.19 -26.32 -3.87
N VAL A 105 2.34 -26.53 -4.52
CA VAL A 105 2.61 -27.76 -5.29
C VAL A 105 2.58 -28.96 -4.34
N VAL A 106 3.32 -28.89 -3.23
CA VAL A 106 3.33 -29.97 -2.21
C VAL A 106 1.93 -30.21 -1.65
N LEU A 107 1.19 -29.16 -1.28
CA LEU A 107 -0.16 -29.32 -0.72
C LEU A 107 -1.16 -29.92 -1.70
N ASN A 108 -1.05 -29.61 -2.99
CA ASN A 108 -1.86 -30.24 -4.03
C ASN A 108 -1.52 -31.73 -4.18
N ASP A 109 -0.22 -32.07 -4.16
CA ASP A 109 0.28 -33.44 -4.34
C ASP A 109 -0.05 -34.37 -3.15
N LEU A 110 -0.13 -33.81 -1.93
CA LEU A 110 -0.53 -34.57 -0.75
C LEU A 110 -2.00 -35.01 -0.76
N GLU A 111 -2.84 -34.49 -1.68
CA GLU A 111 -4.27 -34.81 -1.82
C GLU A 111 -5.09 -34.73 -0.51
N LEU A 112 -4.60 -33.98 0.49
CA LEU A 112 -5.24 -33.87 1.82
C LEU A 112 -6.63 -33.24 1.78
N THR A 113 -6.93 -32.51 0.70
CA THR A 113 -8.24 -31.91 0.46
C THR A 113 -8.56 -32.02 -1.02
N GLU A 114 -9.86 -32.06 -1.37
CA GLU A 114 -10.34 -32.00 -2.76
C GLU A 114 -10.10 -30.63 -3.44
N ARG A 115 -9.28 -29.74 -2.85
CA ARG A 115 -9.08 -28.37 -3.32
C ARG A 115 -7.82 -28.27 -4.15
N ASN A 116 -7.95 -27.66 -5.33
CA ASN A 116 -6.81 -27.23 -6.10
C ASN A 116 -6.31 -25.85 -5.59
N TYR A 117 -5.28 -25.86 -4.75
CA TYR A 117 -4.68 -24.67 -4.15
C TYR A 117 -4.02 -23.75 -5.18
N ILE A 118 -3.41 -24.31 -6.23
CA ILE A 118 -2.82 -23.56 -7.35
C ILE A 118 -3.92 -22.73 -8.06
N ALA A 119 -5.07 -23.35 -8.34
CA ALA A 119 -6.20 -22.66 -8.95
C ALA A 119 -6.79 -21.59 -8.03
N ARG A 120 -6.87 -21.85 -6.72
CA ARG A 120 -7.40 -20.90 -5.72
C ARG A 120 -6.60 -19.60 -5.62
N LEU A 121 -5.28 -19.65 -5.87
CA LEU A 121 -4.42 -18.47 -5.91
C LEU A 121 -4.21 -17.91 -7.34
N ASN A 122 -4.99 -18.38 -8.31
CA ASN A 122 -4.91 -17.94 -9.71
C ASN A 122 -3.53 -18.14 -10.34
N LEU A 123 -2.83 -19.22 -10.01
CA LEU A 123 -1.48 -19.54 -10.52
C LEU A 123 -1.50 -20.56 -11.66
N VAL A 124 -2.67 -20.93 -12.20
CA VAL A 124 -2.77 -21.91 -13.30
C VAL A 124 -2.00 -21.45 -14.53
N VAL A 125 -2.13 -20.18 -14.92
CA VAL A 125 -1.41 -19.61 -16.08
C VAL A 125 0.10 -19.60 -15.83
N PHE A 126 0.52 -19.33 -14.58
CA PHE A 126 1.94 -19.40 -14.19
C PHE A 126 2.54 -20.77 -14.51
N PHE A 127 1.89 -21.85 -14.06
CA PHE A 127 2.37 -23.21 -14.30
C PHE A 127 2.19 -23.70 -15.75
N LYS A 128 1.24 -23.13 -16.51
CA LYS A 128 1.07 -23.46 -17.93
C LYS A 128 2.22 -22.91 -18.79
N ASN A 129 2.70 -21.69 -18.48
CA ASN A 129 3.77 -21.00 -19.21
C ASN A 129 4.89 -20.55 -18.25
N PRO A 130 5.60 -21.48 -17.59
CA PRO A 130 6.51 -21.13 -16.49
C PRO A 130 7.73 -20.32 -16.95
N GLN A 131 8.24 -20.55 -18.16
CA GLN A 131 9.41 -19.82 -18.67
C GLN A 131 9.13 -18.34 -18.84
N GLU A 132 8.04 -18.01 -19.54
CA GLU A 132 7.60 -16.63 -19.77
C GLU A 132 7.25 -15.94 -18.46
N ASN A 133 6.51 -16.63 -17.58
CA ASN A 133 6.00 -16.04 -16.35
C ASN A 133 7.07 -15.91 -15.26
N LEU A 134 8.09 -16.76 -15.27
CA LEU A 134 9.27 -16.59 -14.42
C LEU A 134 10.07 -15.35 -14.84
N LEU A 135 10.27 -15.14 -16.15
CA LEU A 135 10.88 -13.90 -16.64
C LEU A 135 10.02 -12.69 -16.29
N GLY A 136 8.70 -12.81 -16.44
CA GLY A 136 7.74 -11.80 -16.06
C GLY A 136 7.84 -11.43 -14.57
N LEU A 137 7.94 -12.43 -13.70
CA LEU A 137 8.10 -12.25 -12.26
C LEU A 137 9.40 -11.52 -11.93
N MET A 138 10.52 -11.96 -12.52
CA MET A 138 11.84 -11.36 -12.30
C MET A 138 11.93 -9.91 -12.82
N THR A 139 11.17 -9.58 -13.86
CA THR A 139 11.10 -8.21 -14.40
C THR A 139 9.97 -7.37 -13.80
N LEU A 140 9.17 -7.94 -12.89
CA LEU A 140 7.95 -7.37 -12.34
C LEU A 140 6.90 -6.96 -13.41
N THR A 141 6.99 -7.52 -14.62
CA THR A 141 5.95 -7.40 -15.66
C THR A 141 4.83 -8.42 -15.48
N TYR A 142 5.09 -9.45 -14.68
CA TYR A 142 4.07 -10.32 -14.08
C TYR A 142 4.05 -10.13 -12.56
N VAL A 143 2.92 -9.67 -12.03
CA VAL A 143 2.68 -9.51 -10.59
C VAL A 143 1.46 -10.37 -10.21
N PRO A 144 1.67 -11.50 -9.50
CA PRO A 144 0.61 -12.40 -9.08
C PRO A 144 -0.41 -11.70 -8.15
N ASN A 145 -1.66 -12.14 -8.22
CA ASN A 145 -2.69 -11.68 -7.27
C ASN A 145 -2.27 -11.99 -5.83
N TYR A 146 -2.60 -11.11 -4.89
CA TYR A 146 -2.21 -11.16 -3.46
C TYR A 146 -0.73 -10.83 -3.15
N PHE A 147 0.16 -10.76 -4.15
CA PHE A 147 1.59 -10.47 -3.94
C PHE A 147 2.00 -9.06 -4.39
N ASP A 148 1.04 -8.21 -4.71
CA ASP A 148 1.22 -6.92 -5.37
C ASP A 148 1.56 -5.75 -4.43
N ILE A 149 1.39 -5.92 -3.11
CA ILE A 149 1.72 -4.87 -2.13
C ILE A 149 3.24 -4.61 -2.00
N LEU A 150 4.07 -5.65 -2.14
CA LEU A 150 5.54 -5.49 -2.08
C LEU A 150 6.08 -4.81 -3.34
N PRO A 151 5.72 -5.21 -4.58
CA PRO A 151 6.07 -4.46 -5.79
C PRO A 151 5.65 -3.00 -5.74
N MET A 152 4.43 -2.70 -5.26
CA MET A 152 4.00 -1.31 -5.05
C MET A 152 4.99 -0.55 -4.17
N TYR A 153 5.45 -1.14 -3.07
CA TYR A 153 6.43 -0.52 -2.19
C TYR A 153 7.78 -0.28 -2.87
N LEU A 154 8.24 -1.16 -3.76
CA LEU A 154 9.44 -0.93 -4.58
C LEU A 154 9.29 0.33 -5.45
N GLY A 155 8.15 0.46 -6.14
CA GLY A 155 7.85 1.61 -6.98
C GLY A 155 7.79 2.92 -6.19
N ILE A 156 7.14 2.91 -5.02
CA ILE A 156 7.07 4.10 -4.15
C ILE A 156 8.45 4.48 -3.60
N LEU A 157 9.27 3.49 -3.18
CA LEU A 157 10.64 3.75 -2.74
C LEU A 157 11.51 4.32 -3.86
N ALA A 158 11.31 3.91 -5.11
CA ALA A 158 12.04 4.48 -6.24
C ALA A 158 11.75 5.99 -6.43
N LEU A 159 10.57 6.47 -6.05
CA LEU A 159 10.21 7.90 -6.08
C LEU A 159 10.83 8.69 -4.90
N LEU A 160 11.23 8.02 -3.81
CA LEU A 160 11.68 8.66 -2.58
C LEU A 160 12.87 9.63 -2.77
N PRO A 161 13.96 9.27 -3.49
CA PRO A 161 15.07 10.19 -3.70
C PRO A 161 14.64 11.46 -4.45
N ILE A 162 13.71 11.35 -5.40
CA ILE A 162 13.17 12.48 -6.18
C ILE A 162 12.37 13.39 -5.26
N VAL A 163 11.44 12.84 -4.49
CA VAL A 163 10.60 13.60 -3.55
C VAL A 163 11.46 14.31 -2.50
N VAL A 164 12.49 13.66 -1.97
CA VAL A 164 13.41 14.27 -1.01
C VAL A 164 14.25 15.37 -1.67
N ALA A 165 14.72 15.20 -2.91
CA ALA A 165 15.44 16.25 -3.64
C ALA A 165 14.58 17.50 -3.81
N LEU A 166 13.32 17.34 -4.25
CA LEU A 166 12.38 18.44 -4.40
C LEU A 166 12.08 19.13 -3.06
N ALA A 167 11.88 18.36 -1.99
CA ALA A 167 11.57 18.89 -0.67
C ALA A 167 12.74 19.69 -0.05
N ARG A 168 13.99 19.39 -0.44
CA ARG A 168 15.15 20.21 -0.02
C ARG A 168 15.14 21.61 -0.62
N ILE A 169 14.56 21.76 -1.81
CA ILE A 169 14.38 23.08 -2.44
C ILE A 169 13.18 23.76 -1.78
N ASN A 170 12.02 23.11 -1.82
CA ASN A 170 10.80 23.57 -1.16
C ASN A 170 9.84 22.39 -0.95
N PRO A 171 9.33 22.14 0.28
CA PRO A 171 8.33 21.11 0.52
C PRO A 171 7.08 21.21 -0.37
N ALA A 172 6.72 22.41 -0.83
CA ALA A 172 5.62 22.63 -1.77
C ALA A 172 5.88 21.97 -3.14
N PHE A 173 7.13 21.95 -3.63
CA PHE A 173 7.47 21.27 -4.89
C PHE A 173 7.35 19.75 -4.78
N ALA A 174 7.74 19.19 -3.62
CA ALA A 174 7.49 17.78 -3.34
C ALA A 174 5.98 17.48 -3.32
N GLY A 175 5.19 18.31 -2.64
CA GLY A 175 3.72 18.19 -2.62
C GLY A 175 3.08 18.29 -4.01
N ALA A 176 3.52 19.25 -4.83
CA ALA A 176 3.05 19.40 -6.21
C ALA A 176 3.39 18.17 -7.07
N PHE A 177 4.61 17.66 -6.97
CA PHE A 177 5.03 16.44 -7.67
C PHE A 177 4.18 15.23 -7.27
N ILE A 178 3.97 15.02 -5.96
CA ILE A 178 3.10 13.96 -5.43
C ILE A 178 1.69 14.09 -6.00
N ALA A 179 1.12 15.30 -6.01
CA ALA A 179 -0.23 15.55 -6.54
C ALA A 179 -0.33 15.28 -8.06
N VAL A 180 0.66 15.73 -8.84
CA VAL A 180 0.71 15.51 -10.30
C VAL A 180 0.81 14.02 -10.62
N ILE A 181 1.72 13.28 -9.97
CA ILE A 181 1.87 11.83 -10.19
C ILE A 181 0.58 11.08 -9.84
N TRP A 182 -0.08 11.46 -8.73
CA TRP A 182 -1.37 10.89 -8.35
C TRP A 182 -2.49 11.21 -9.37
N LEU A 183 -2.55 12.43 -9.89
CA LEU A 183 -3.51 12.81 -10.94
C LEU A 183 -3.30 12.01 -12.22
N LEU A 184 -2.05 11.90 -12.70
CA LEU A 184 -1.71 11.10 -13.88
C LEU A 184 -2.10 9.62 -13.71
N ALA A 185 -1.96 9.06 -12.50
CA ALA A 185 -2.40 7.71 -12.19
C ALA A 185 -3.93 7.56 -12.17
N ASN A 186 -4.67 8.59 -11.75
CA ASN A 186 -6.14 8.60 -11.78
C ASN A 186 -6.70 8.73 -13.19
N PHE A 187 -6.05 9.52 -14.05
CA PHE A 187 -6.35 9.61 -15.49
C PHE A 187 -5.84 8.41 -16.30
N LYS A 188 -5.31 7.36 -15.64
CA LYS A 188 -4.82 6.13 -16.28
C LYS A 188 -3.64 6.33 -17.24
N ILE A 189 -2.96 7.47 -17.14
CA ILE A 189 -1.77 7.80 -17.94
C ILE A 189 -0.56 7.04 -17.40
N LEU A 190 -0.43 6.95 -16.07
CA LEU A 190 0.64 6.19 -15.41
C LEU A 190 0.09 4.89 -14.81
N ALA A 191 0.37 3.77 -15.47
CA ALA A 191 0.07 2.43 -14.97
C ALA A 191 1.10 1.41 -15.49
N LEU A 192 1.40 0.38 -14.70
CA LEU A 192 2.34 -0.68 -15.07
C LEU A 192 1.58 -1.96 -15.46
N PRO A 193 2.03 -2.71 -16.49
CA PRO A 193 1.43 -4.01 -16.83
C PRO A 193 1.69 -5.03 -15.72
N ALA A 194 0.69 -5.86 -15.42
CA ALA A 194 0.77 -6.88 -14.37
C ALA A 194 0.83 -8.31 -14.90
N GLU A 195 0.62 -8.54 -16.19
CA GLU A 195 0.81 -9.82 -16.86
C GLU A 195 0.91 -9.65 -18.38
N PRO A 196 1.58 -10.56 -19.10
CA PRO A 196 1.78 -10.46 -20.55
C PRO A 196 0.59 -10.89 -21.41
N TRP A 197 -0.38 -11.65 -20.85
CA TRP A 197 -1.50 -12.20 -21.62
C TRP A 197 -2.79 -11.37 -21.54
N SER A 198 -2.81 -10.26 -20.80
CA SER A 198 -3.98 -9.39 -20.69
C SER A 198 -3.60 -7.93 -20.46
N GLU A 199 -4.58 -7.03 -20.56
CA GLU A 199 -4.40 -5.61 -20.26
C GLU A 199 -4.42 -5.29 -18.76
N ARG A 200 -4.38 -6.30 -17.88
CA ARG A 200 -4.35 -6.09 -16.43
C ARG A 200 -3.14 -5.26 -16.05
N LYS A 201 -3.41 -4.14 -15.36
CA LYS A 201 -2.39 -3.29 -14.76
C LYS A 201 -2.18 -3.68 -13.29
N TRP A 202 -1.09 -3.21 -12.69
CA TRP A 202 -0.83 -3.43 -11.27
C TRP A 202 -2.04 -2.98 -10.44
N PHE A 203 -2.54 -3.88 -9.60
CA PHE A 203 -3.71 -3.58 -8.79
C PHE A 203 -3.38 -2.50 -7.75
N PHE A 204 -2.27 -2.61 -7.04
CA PHE A 204 -1.68 -1.49 -6.29
C PHE A 204 -0.75 -0.65 -7.16
N ASN A 205 -1.30 0.37 -7.84
CA ASN A 205 -0.50 1.26 -8.67
C ASN A 205 0.41 2.18 -7.80
N PRO A 206 1.75 2.07 -7.87
CA PRO A 206 2.65 2.87 -7.04
C PRO A 206 2.51 4.38 -7.27
N PHE A 207 2.17 4.81 -8.48
CA PHE A 207 1.95 6.23 -8.81
C PHE A 207 0.71 6.82 -8.13
N ALA A 208 -0.27 5.97 -7.81
CA ALA A 208 -1.45 6.38 -7.06
C ALA A 208 -1.21 6.30 -5.54
N TRP A 209 -0.72 5.15 -5.07
CA TRP A 209 -0.55 4.84 -3.64
C TRP A 209 0.60 5.61 -2.97
N GLN A 210 1.51 6.18 -3.76
CA GLN A 210 2.52 7.10 -3.24
C GLN A 210 1.92 8.30 -2.50
N LEU A 211 0.69 8.74 -2.82
CA LEU A 211 0.03 9.85 -2.14
C LEU A 211 -0.02 9.62 -0.62
N ILE A 212 -0.68 8.55 -0.18
CA ILE A 212 -0.84 8.28 1.26
C ILE A 212 0.48 7.90 1.94
N PHE A 213 1.40 7.25 1.22
CA PHE A 213 2.75 6.98 1.71
C PHE A 213 3.48 8.29 2.03
N PHE A 214 3.51 9.23 1.08
CA PHE A 214 4.20 10.49 1.28
C PHE A 214 3.44 11.45 2.20
N THR A 215 2.12 11.30 2.38
CA THR A 215 1.39 11.99 3.46
C THR A 215 1.95 11.59 4.83
N GLY A 216 2.11 10.29 5.10
CA GLY A 216 2.73 9.81 6.33
C GLY A 216 4.19 10.26 6.47
N PHE A 217 4.95 10.20 5.37
CA PHE A 217 6.32 10.72 5.33
C PHE A 217 6.39 12.21 5.69
N ALA A 218 5.51 13.03 5.10
CA ALA A 218 5.45 14.47 5.26
C ALA A 218 5.13 14.89 6.71
N PHE A 219 4.25 14.16 7.41
CA PHE A 219 3.97 14.41 8.83
C PHE A 219 5.21 14.20 9.71
N VAL A 220 5.94 13.09 9.53
CA VAL A 220 7.17 12.83 10.31
C VAL A 220 8.27 13.82 9.99
N ARG A 221 8.36 14.27 8.73
CA ARG A 221 9.33 15.29 8.30
C ARG A 221 8.93 16.71 8.64
N GLY A 222 7.72 16.93 9.16
CA GLY A 222 7.21 18.25 9.51
C GLY A 222 6.88 19.14 8.32
N TRP A 223 6.72 18.57 7.12
CA TRP A 223 6.28 19.31 5.93
C TRP A 223 4.80 19.68 6.02
N ILE A 224 4.01 18.80 6.63
CA ILE A 224 2.61 19.01 6.96
C ILE A 224 2.50 18.98 8.48
N LYS A 225 1.86 19.99 9.06
CA LYS A 225 1.58 20.02 10.50
C LYS A 225 0.34 19.18 10.79
N PRO A 226 0.34 18.31 11.82
CA PRO A 226 -0.86 17.62 12.23
C PRO A 226 -1.95 18.63 12.59
N PRO A 227 -3.22 18.41 12.18
CA PRO A 227 -4.30 19.30 12.54
C PRO A 227 -4.47 19.33 14.08
N PRO A 228 -4.92 20.46 14.64
CA PRO A 228 -5.25 20.52 16.07
C PRO A 228 -6.42 19.58 16.39
N ILE A 229 -6.49 19.13 17.65
CA ILE A 229 -7.66 18.40 18.14
C ILE A 229 -8.80 19.40 18.32
N ASP A 230 -9.58 19.62 17.26
CA ASP A 230 -10.74 20.51 17.23
C ASP A 230 -12.02 19.69 17.18
N ARG A 231 -12.99 20.02 18.05
CA ARG A 231 -14.31 19.40 18.08
C ARG A 231 -15.02 19.47 16.73
N ARG A 232 -14.84 20.53 15.96
CA ARG A 232 -15.41 20.69 14.61
C ARG A 232 -14.88 19.65 13.64
N LEU A 233 -13.57 19.38 13.67
CA LEU A 233 -12.92 18.37 12.84
C LEU A 233 -13.37 16.96 13.24
N VAL A 234 -13.53 16.70 14.54
CA VAL A 234 -14.07 15.43 15.05
C VAL A 234 -15.51 15.21 14.56
N ILE A 235 -16.37 16.23 14.66
CA ILE A 235 -17.75 16.15 14.16
C ILE A 235 -17.76 15.94 12.64
N ALA A 236 -16.91 16.64 11.90
CA ALA A 236 -16.79 16.45 10.44
C ALA A 236 -16.35 15.02 10.09
N ALA A 237 -15.36 14.47 10.79
CA ALA A 237 -14.89 13.09 10.58
C ALA A 237 -15.99 12.06 10.88
N ILE A 238 -16.72 12.23 11.99
CA ILE A 238 -17.88 11.38 12.32
C ILE A 238 -18.94 11.49 11.23
N GLY A 239 -19.24 12.71 10.75
CA GLY A 239 -20.18 12.96 9.67
C GLY A 239 -19.78 12.25 8.38
N ILE A 240 -18.50 12.31 7.98
CA ILE A 240 -17.97 11.60 6.82
C ILE A 240 -18.17 10.09 6.99
N ILE A 241 -17.81 9.51 8.14
CA ILE A 241 -18.00 8.08 8.41
C ILE A 241 -19.48 7.71 8.26
N LEU A 242 -20.38 8.42 8.93
CA LEU A 242 -21.82 8.15 8.88
C LEU A 242 -22.40 8.25 7.46
N VAL A 243 -21.96 9.22 6.66
CA VAL A 243 -22.39 9.37 5.25
C VAL A 243 -21.85 8.25 4.36
N THR A 244 -20.64 7.75 4.63
CA THR A 244 -20.05 6.69 3.81
C THR A 244 -20.60 5.29 4.11
N VAL A 245 -21.06 5.01 5.34
CA VAL A 245 -21.54 3.69 5.75
C VAL A 245 -22.67 3.15 4.85
N PRO A 246 -23.75 3.91 4.53
CA PRO A 246 -24.82 3.44 3.65
C PRO A 246 -24.35 2.99 2.28
N VAL A 247 -23.36 3.70 1.72
CA VAL A 247 -22.82 3.44 0.37
C VAL A 247 -21.78 2.31 0.39
N ALA A 248 -21.03 2.18 1.49
CA ALA A 248 -19.97 1.19 1.64
C ALA A 248 -20.52 -0.20 2.05
N TYR A 249 -21.46 -0.24 3.01
CA TYR A 249 -21.90 -1.46 3.65
C TYR A 249 -22.79 -2.32 2.75
N PHE A 250 -22.39 -3.57 2.54
CA PHE A 250 -22.95 -4.44 1.51
C PHE A 250 -24.42 -4.78 1.66
N ARG A 251 -24.99 -4.73 2.87
CA ARG A 251 -26.42 -5.00 3.04
C ARG A 251 -27.27 -3.82 2.59
N LEU A 252 -26.79 -2.59 2.77
CA LEU A 252 -27.57 -1.39 2.47
C LEU A 252 -27.61 -1.13 0.95
N TRP A 253 -26.46 -1.04 0.28
CA TRP A 253 -26.48 -0.77 -1.17
C TRP A 253 -27.00 -1.93 -2.03
N ARG A 254 -27.12 -3.14 -1.49
CA ARG A 254 -27.79 -4.26 -2.18
C ARG A 254 -29.30 -4.22 -2.05
N GLU A 255 -29.81 -3.62 -0.98
CA GLU A 255 -31.24 -3.52 -0.70
C GLU A 255 -31.86 -2.31 -1.41
N PHE A 256 -31.18 -1.16 -1.37
CA PHE A 256 -31.68 0.10 -1.93
C PHE A 256 -31.02 0.42 -3.26
N ASP A 257 -31.82 0.62 -4.31
CA ASP A 257 -31.35 0.89 -5.67
C ASP A 257 -30.63 2.24 -5.76
N GLU A 258 -31.11 3.26 -5.04
CA GLU A 258 -30.51 4.60 -5.03
C GLU A 258 -29.08 4.57 -4.48
N LEU A 259 -28.84 3.77 -3.43
CA LEU A 259 -27.51 3.58 -2.86
C LEU A 259 -26.58 2.83 -3.81
N ARG A 260 -27.11 1.90 -4.61
CA ARG A 260 -26.38 1.14 -5.62
C ARG A 260 -25.94 2.04 -6.77
N GLU A 261 -26.83 2.90 -7.25
CA GLU A 261 -26.53 3.89 -8.28
C GLU A 261 -25.50 4.89 -7.79
N LEU A 262 -25.70 5.44 -6.59
CA LEU A 262 -24.75 6.35 -5.96
C LEU A 262 -23.35 5.71 -5.81
N ARG A 263 -23.28 4.47 -5.32
CA ARG A 263 -22.02 3.71 -5.22
C ARG A 263 -21.35 3.55 -6.58
N THR A 264 -22.14 3.28 -7.62
CA THR A 264 -21.62 3.12 -8.99
C THR A 264 -21.08 4.43 -9.53
N ALA A 265 -21.78 5.54 -9.32
CA ALA A 265 -21.31 6.88 -9.69
C ALA A 265 -20.02 7.28 -8.94
N LEU A 266 -19.88 6.87 -7.68
CA LEU A 266 -18.69 7.15 -6.85
C LEU A 266 -17.53 6.18 -7.10
N LYS A 267 -17.70 5.13 -7.91
CA LYS A 267 -16.67 4.10 -8.16
C LYS A 267 -15.33 4.66 -8.66
N PRO A 268 -15.25 5.66 -9.55
CA PRO A 268 -13.98 6.26 -9.95
C PRO A 268 -13.25 6.93 -8.78
N LEU A 269 -14.00 7.58 -7.89
CA LEU A 269 -13.47 8.32 -6.74
C LEU A 269 -13.13 7.43 -5.53
N THR A 270 -13.61 6.18 -5.53
CA THR A 270 -13.39 5.19 -4.46
C THR A 270 -12.53 4.01 -4.92
N SER A 271 -11.98 4.08 -6.14
CA SER A 271 -11.17 3.02 -6.74
C SER A 271 -9.95 2.71 -5.88
N LYS A 272 -9.78 1.43 -5.52
CA LYS A 272 -8.60 0.96 -4.79
C LYS A 272 -7.35 1.03 -5.67
N SER A 273 -7.45 0.67 -6.94
CA SER A 273 -6.27 0.60 -7.80
C SER A 273 -5.69 1.96 -8.16
N SER A 274 -6.54 2.96 -8.40
CA SER A 274 -6.10 4.34 -8.65
C SER A 274 -6.03 5.21 -7.40
N PHE A 275 -6.23 4.62 -6.20
CA PHE A 275 -6.25 5.34 -4.94
C PHE A 275 -7.14 6.60 -5.00
N GLY A 276 -8.43 6.39 -5.24
CA GLY A 276 -9.39 7.47 -5.47
C GLY A 276 -9.50 8.43 -4.28
N ILE A 277 -9.81 9.69 -4.56
CA ILE A 277 -9.77 10.78 -3.58
C ILE A 277 -10.66 10.54 -2.35
N LEU A 278 -11.80 9.88 -2.50
CA LEU A 278 -12.69 9.60 -1.36
C LEU A 278 -12.11 8.54 -0.42
N ARG A 279 -11.20 7.67 -0.89
CA ARG A 279 -10.44 6.78 0.00
C ARG A 279 -9.45 7.58 0.85
N TYR A 280 -8.76 8.55 0.23
CA TYR A 280 -7.82 9.42 0.92
C TYR A 280 -8.53 10.29 1.96
N VAL A 281 -9.65 10.93 1.60
CA VAL A 281 -10.44 11.73 2.53
C VAL A 281 -11.03 10.89 3.66
N HIS A 282 -11.54 9.69 3.38
CA HIS A 282 -12.06 8.79 4.42
C HIS A 282 -10.96 8.28 5.35
N PHE A 283 -9.69 8.23 4.90
CA PHE A 283 -8.57 7.79 5.74
C PHE A 283 -8.11 8.86 6.73
N LEU A 284 -8.05 10.13 6.29
CA LEU A 284 -7.58 11.27 7.09
C LEU A 284 -8.53 11.58 8.26
#